data_AF-A0A3D0X6J3-F1
#
_entry.id   AF-A0A3D0X6J3-F1
#
_cell.length_a   1.000
_cell.length_b   1.000
_cell.length_c   1.000
_cell.angle_alpha   90.00
_cell.angle_beta   90.00
_cell.angle_gamma   90.00
#
_symmetry.space_group_name_H-M   'P 1'
#
loop_
_entity.id
_entity.type
_entity.pdbx_description
1 polymer ?
#
loop_
_entity_poly.entity_id
_entity_poly.type
_entity_poly.pdbx_seq_one_letter_code
_entity_poly.pdbx_strand_id
1 'polypeptide(L)' 'DPALLRPGRFDRQVVVSYPDVNGREAILKVHARKKPLAPDVKLKTIAKTTAGFTGADLENLLNEAA' A
#
# COMPACT_ATOMS: atom_id res chain seq x y z
N ASP A 1 25.82 -0.48 4.82
CA ASP A 1 27.26 -0.80 4.68
C ASP A 1 27.74 -0.37 3.29
N PRO A 2 28.64 0.61 3.19
CA PRO A 2 29.17 1.10 1.92
C PRO A 2 29.85 0.02 1.06
N ALA A 3 30.32 -1.08 1.67
CA ALA A 3 30.93 -2.19 0.95
C ALA A 3 29.94 -2.96 0.05
N LEU A 4 28.65 -2.94 0.40
CA LEU A 4 27.59 -3.62 -0.36
C LEU A 4 27.20 -2.85 -1.63
N LEU A 5 27.32 -1.52 -1.62
CA LEU A 5 26.89 -0.63 -2.72
C LEU A 5 27.96 -0.44 -3.81
N ARG A 6 29.10 -1.14 -3.71
CA ARG A 6 30.16 -1.08 -4.73
C ARG A 6 29.72 -1.77 -6.02
N PRO A 7 30.18 -1.29 -7.19
CA PRO A 7 29.94 -1.96 -8.47
C PRO A 7 30.33 -3.45 -8.40
N GLY A 8 29.45 -4.36 -8.83
CA GLY A 8 29.68 -5.81 -8.84
C GLY A 8 29.04 -6.60 -7.68
N ARG A 9 28.15 -5.98 -6.88
CA ARG A 9 27.38 -6.66 -5.82
C ARG A 9 25.88 -6.39 -5.89
N PHE A 10 25.47 -5.13 -5.68
CA PHE A 10 24.09 -4.67 -5.89
C PHE A 10 24.05 -3.78 -7.13
N ASP A 11 23.94 -4.41 -8.29
CA ASP A 11 24.09 -3.70 -9.58
C ASP A 11 22.83 -2.92 -9.98
N ARG A 12 21.67 -3.24 -9.38
CA ARG A 12 20.40 -2.56 -9.64
C ARG A 12 19.73 -2.18 -8.33
N GLN A 13 19.35 -0.91 -8.24
CA GLN A 13 18.52 -0.39 -7.17
C GLN A 13 17.14 -0.10 -7.74
N VAL A 14 16.11 -0.69 -7.14
CA VAL A 14 14.72 -0.41 -7.48
C VAL A 14 14.11 0.36 -6.32
N VAL A 15 13.82 1.63 -6.55
CA VAL A 15 13.16 2.47 -5.56
C VAL A 15 11.67 2.14 -5.56
N VAL A 16 11.15 1.79 -4.39
CA VAL A 16 9.71 1.58 -4.18
C VAL A 16 9.15 2.84 -3.54
N SER A 17 8.39 3.60 -4.31
CA SER A 17 7.71 4.81 -3.83
C SER A 17 6.39 4.48 -3.15
N TYR A 18 5.82 5.45 -2.44
CA TYR A 18 4.45 5.37 -1.94
C TYR A 18 3.46 5.10 -3.09
N PRO A 19 2.42 4.29 -2.83
CA PRO A 19 1.38 4.03 -3.83
C PRO A 19 0.61 5.31 -4.16
N ASP A 20 0.26 5.46 -5.44
CA ASP A 20 -0.68 6.47 -5.91
C ASP A 20 -2.12 6.10 -5.52
N VAL A 21 -3.11 6.93 -5.89
CA VAL A 21 -4.53 6.67 -5.55
C VAL A 21 -4.99 5.30 -6.07
N ASN A 22 -4.59 4.93 -7.29
CA ASN A 22 -4.98 3.66 -7.90
C ASN A 22 -4.32 2.48 -7.20
N GLY A 23 -3.03 2.60 -6.86
CA GLY A 23 -2.28 1.62 -6.08
C GLY A 23 -2.90 1.41 -4.70
N ARG A 24 -3.28 2.50 -4.01
CA ARG A 24 -3.97 2.39 -2.72
C ARG A 24 -5.33 1.72 -2.84
N GLU A 25 -6.12 2.03 -3.88
CA GLU A 25 -7.38 1.33 -4.13
C GLU A 25 -7.15 -0.18 -4.38
N ALA A 26 -6.13 -0.55 -5.15
CA ALA A 26 -5.78 -1.94 -5.40
C ALA A 26 -5.36 -2.69 -4.12
N ILE A 27 -4.53 -2.05 -3.29
CA ILE A 27 -4.11 -2.59 -1.99
C ILE A 27 -5.34 -2.78 -1.08
N LEU A 28 -6.18 -1.76 -0.93
CA LEU A 28 -7.41 -1.84 -0.16
C LEU A 28 -8.32 -2.98 -0.64
N LYS A 29 -8.46 -3.18 -1.96
CA LYS A 29 -9.21 -4.31 -2.52
C LYS A 29 -8.64 -5.66 -2.11
N VAL A 30 -7.31 -5.83 -2.10
CA VAL A 30 -6.67 -7.09 -1.69
C VAL A 30 -6.97 -7.40 -0.23
N HIS A 31 -6.77 -6.44 0.67
CA HIS A 31 -6.99 -6.63 2.11
C HIS A 31 -8.48 -6.69 2.50
N ALA A 32 -9.37 -6.10 1.70
CA ALA A 32 -10.82 -6.17 1.92
C ALA A 32 -11.48 -7.47 1.42
N ARG A 33 -10.82 -8.27 0.57
CA ARG A 33 -11.42 -9.47 -0.06
C ARG A 33 -12.06 -10.48 0.91
N LYS A 34 -11.55 -10.56 2.14
CA LYS A 34 -12.03 -11.51 3.16
C LYS A 34 -12.83 -10.85 4.28
N LYS A 35 -13.17 -9.56 4.14
CA LYS A 35 -13.86 -8.78 5.16
C LYS A 35 -15.27 -8.43 4.68
N PRO A 36 -16.30 -8.56 5.53
CA PRO A 36 -17.63 -8.07 5.18
C PRO A 36 -17.57 -6.56 5.05
N LEU A 37 -17.88 -6.05 3.85
CA LEU A 37 -18.04 -4.62 3.61
C LEU A 37 -19.52 -4.32 3.43
N ALA A 38 -19.98 -3.24 4.06
CA ALA A 38 -21.32 -2.72 3.81
C ALA A 38 -21.42 -2.18 2.36
N PRO A 39 -22.61 -2.23 1.73
CA PRO A 39 -22.80 -1.88 0.32
C PRO A 39 -22.52 -0.41 -0.01
N ASP A 40 -22.47 0.45 1.00
CA ASP A 40 -22.13 1.87 0.91
C ASP A 40 -20.62 2.15 1.01
N VAL A 41 -19.80 1.14 1.35
CA VAL A 41 -18.34 1.29 1.45
C VAL A 41 -17.71 1.40 0.07
N LYS A 42 -17.16 2.58 -0.23
CA LYS A 42 -16.47 2.89 -1.50
C LYS A 42 -14.97 2.99 -1.27
N LEU A 43 -14.23 1.91 -1.57
CA LEU A 43 -12.76 1.86 -1.42
C LEU A 43 -12.03 2.96 -2.22
N LYS A 44 -12.57 3.35 -3.38
CA LYS A 44 -12.05 4.47 -4.18
C LYS A 44 -12.09 5.80 -3.44
N THR A 45 -13.09 6.03 -2.60
CA THR A 45 -13.19 7.24 -1.77
C THR A 45 -12.13 7.22 -0.68
N ILE A 46 -11.95 6.08 -0.02
CA ILE A 46 -10.92 5.88 1.02
C ILE A 46 -9.50 6.03 0.43
N ALA A 47 -9.26 5.51 -0.76
CA ALA A 47 -7.98 5.65 -1.44
C ALA A 47 -7.58 7.12 -1.71
N LYS A 48 -8.57 8.01 -1.93
CA LYS A 48 -8.32 9.44 -2.14
C LYS A 48 -7.95 10.18 -0.85
N THR A 49 -8.44 9.74 0.30
CA THR A 49 -8.20 10.40 1.60
C THR A 49 -6.94 9.87 2.32
N THR A 50 -6.37 8.77 1.85
CA THR A 50 -5.20 8.09 2.44
C THR A 50 -3.88 8.47 1.75
N ALA A 51 -3.72 9.73 1.33
CA ALA A 51 -2.47 10.18 0.72
C ALA A 51 -1.29 10.00 1.69
N GLY A 52 -0.18 9.45 1.20
CA GLY A 52 1.00 9.14 2.01
C GLY A 52 0.96 7.82 2.78
N PHE A 53 -0.13 7.05 2.68
CA PHE A 53 -0.21 5.75 3.35
C PHE A 53 0.62 4.70 2.59
N THR A 54 1.34 3.87 3.34
CA THR A 54 1.99 2.66 2.84
C THR A 54 0.97 1.51 2.71
N GLY A 55 1.40 0.38 2.12
CA GLY A 55 0.57 -0.82 2.10
C GLY A 55 0.20 -1.32 3.49
N ALA A 56 1.13 -1.25 4.44
CA ALA A 56 0.91 -1.66 5.83
C ALA A 56 -0.10 -0.75 6.54
N ASP A 57 -0.05 0.57 6.30
CA ASP A 57 -1.00 1.52 6.90
C ASP A 57 -2.44 1.25 6.40
N LEU A 58 -2.60 0.91 5.13
CA LEU A 58 -3.90 0.56 4.55
C LEU A 58 -4.46 -0.76 5.09
N GLU A 59 -3.59 -1.74 5.31
CA GLU A 59 -3.96 -2.98 5.97
C GLU A 59 -4.42 -2.72 7.42
N ASN A 60 -3.64 -1.94 8.17
CA ASN A 60 -3.96 -1.60 9.55
C ASN A 60 -5.29 -0.83 9.64
N LEU A 61 -5.51 0.15 8.76
CA LEU A 61 -6.77 0.89 8.66
C LEU A 61 -7.98 -0.03 8.48
N LEU A 62 -7.87 -1.09 7.68
CA LEU A 62 -8.94 -2.06 7.51
C LEU A 62 -9.09 -3.02 8.70
N ASN A 63 -8.05 -3.22 9.52
CA ASN A 63 -8.12 -4.05 10.72
C ASN A 63 -8.77 -3.28 11.89
N GLU A 64 -8.49 -1.99 12.02
CA GLU A 64 -9.10 -1.13 13.04
C GLU A 64 -10.57 -0.81 12.77
N ALA A 65 -10.98 -0.84 11.50
CA ALA A 65 -12.36 -0.59 11.10
C ALA A 65 -13.28 -1.83 11.15
N ALA A 66 -12.73 -3.02 11.42
CA ALA A 66 -13.44 -4.30 11.49
C ALA A 66 -13.94 -4.59 12.91
#